data_AF-A0A378A9Q1-F1
#
_entry.id   AF-A0A378A9Q1-F1
#
_cell.length_a   1.000
_cell.length_b   1.000
_cell.length_c   1.000
_cell.angle_alpha   90.00
_cell.angle_beta   90.00
_cell.angle_gamma   90.00
#
_symmetry.space_group_name_H-M   'P 1'
#
loop_
_entity.id
_entity.type
_entity.pdbx_description
1 polymer ?
#
loop_
_entity_poly.entity_id
_entity_poly.type
_entity_poly.pdbx_seq_one_letter_code
_entity_poly.pdbx_strand_id
1 'polypeptide(L)'
;MISVFDIFKIGIGPSSSHTVGPMKAGKQFTDDLIARGLLAEVSKVVVDVYGSLSLTGKGHHTDIAIIMGLAGNLPDTVDIDAIPALFRMLIPMAA
;
A
#
# COMPACT_ATOMS: atom_id res chain seq x y z
N MET A 1 -2.07 -6.16 26.57
CA MET A 1 -1.47 -4.91 27.09
C MET A 1 -1.26 -3.98 25.91
N ILE A 2 -1.72 -2.74 25.95
CA ILE A 2 -1.50 -1.76 24.89
C ILE A 2 -0.18 -1.03 25.19
N SER A 3 0.75 -1.00 24.23
CA SER A 3 2.04 -0.33 24.35
C SER A 3 1.96 1.13 23.92
N VAL A 4 2.87 1.99 24.41
CA VAL A 4 3.02 3.37 23.89
C VAL A 4 3.34 3.37 22.39
N PHE A 5 4.07 2.35 21.92
CA PHE A 5 4.37 2.14 20.50
C PHE A 5 3.15 1.71 19.68
N ASP A 6 2.06 1.28 20.32
CA ASP A 6 0.80 1.01 19.61
C ASP A 6 0.05 2.30 19.25
N ILE A 7 0.26 3.35 20.05
CA ILE A 7 -0.39 4.66 19.92
C ILE A 7 0.44 5.57 19.01
N PHE A 8 1.76 5.62 19.20
CA PHE A 8 2.67 6.48 18.43
C PHE A 8 3.48 5.63 17.44
N LYS A 9 3.11 5.70 16.16
CA LYS A 9 3.73 4.95 15.07
C LYS A 9 4.24 5.91 14.01
N ILE A 10 5.45 5.65 13.53
CA ILE A 10 5.98 6.28 12.31
C ILE A 10 5.19 5.73 11.12
N GLY A 11 4.88 6.58 10.17
CA GLY A 11 4.16 6.21 8.96
C GLY A 11 4.03 7.39 8.01
N ILE A 12 3.30 7.18 6.93
CA ILE A 12 3.03 8.18 5.88
C ILE A 12 1.59 8.70 5.97
N GLY A 13 1.44 10.01 5.78
CA GLY A 13 0.13 10.67 5.69
C GLY A 13 -0.56 10.44 4.34
N PRO A 14 -1.84 10.86 4.19
CA PRO A 14 -2.60 11.68 5.14
C PRO A 14 -3.36 10.89 6.23
N SER A 15 -3.50 9.56 6.12
CA SER A 15 -4.39 8.80 7.00
C SER A 15 -3.83 7.45 7.44
N SER A 16 -3.89 7.16 8.74
CA SER A 16 -3.51 5.86 9.27
C SER A 16 -4.41 4.73 8.74
N SER A 17 -5.71 4.98 8.62
CA SER A 17 -6.68 3.95 8.20
C SER A 17 -6.78 3.81 6.68
N HIS A 18 -6.58 4.88 5.93
CA HIS A 18 -6.77 4.90 4.47
C HIS A 18 -5.45 4.96 3.68
N THR A 19 -4.31 5.15 4.35
CA THR A 19 -2.98 5.16 3.72
C THR A 19 -2.06 4.11 4.35
N VAL A 20 -1.77 4.20 5.65
CA VAL A 20 -0.85 3.28 6.34
C VAL A 20 -1.38 1.84 6.32
N GLY A 21 -2.65 1.64 6.67
CA GLY A 21 -3.29 0.32 6.68
C GLY A 21 -3.26 -0.35 5.30
N PRO A 22 -3.78 0.29 4.23
CA PRO A 22 -3.79 -0.28 2.89
C PRO A 22 -2.39 -0.59 2.33
N MET A 23 -1.39 0.26 2.58
CA MET A 23 0.00 -0.03 2.16
C MET A 23 0.56 -1.26 2.88
N LYS A 24 0.33 -1.40 4.19
CA LYS A 24 0.73 -2.61 4.93
C LYS A 24 0.03 -3.86 4.40
N ALA A 25 -1.26 -3.77 4.09
CA ALA A 25 -2.02 -4.87 3.53
C ALA A 25 -1.46 -5.32 2.16
N GLY A 26 -1.12 -4.37 1.29
CA GLY A 26 -0.45 -4.66 0.01
C GLY A 26 0.90 -5.34 0.18
N LYS A 27 1.75 -4.84 1.09
CA LYS A 27 3.05 -5.45 1.39
C LYS A 27 2.91 -6.87 1.91
N GLN A 28 2.01 -7.06 2.88
CA GLN A 28 1.75 -8.37 3.46
C GLN A 28 1.27 -9.37 2.40
N PHE A 29 0.39 -8.95 1.48
CA PHE A 29 -0.06 -9.81 0.39
C PHE A 29 1.10 -10.28 -0.51
N THR A 30 1.99 -9.37 -0.91
CA THR A 30 3.17 -9.73 -1.71
C THR A 30 4.13 -10.62 -0.93
N ASP A 31 4.35 -10.37 0.36
CA ASP A 31 5.20 -11.20 1.22
C ASP A 31 4.65 -12.62 1.38
N ASP A 32 3.34 -12.76 1.53
CA ASP A 32 2.67 -14.06 1.61
C ASP A 32 2.83 -14.85 0.29
N LEU A 33 2.78 -14.18 -0.86
CA LEU A 33 3.05 -14.81 -2.16
C LEU A 33 4.50 -15.29 -2.29
N ILE A 34 5.46 -14.47 -1.85
CA ILE A 34 6.89 -14.81 -1.86
C ILE A 34 7.15 -16.01 -0.93
N ALA A 35 6.63 -15.96 0.30
CA ALA A 35 6.81 -17.02 1.29
C ALA A 35 6.25 -18.38 0.82
N ARG A 36 5.19 -18.35 -0.02
CA ARG A 36 4.59 -19.55 -0.62
C ARG A 36 5.23 -19.97 -1.94
N GLY A 37 6.19 -19.20 -2.46
CA GLY A 37 6.81 -19.46 -3.76
C GLY A 37 5.89 -19.20 -4.97
N LEU A 38 4.77 -18.51 -4.78
CA LEU A 38 3.73 -18.32 -5.79
C LEU A 38 3.92 -17.06 -6.64
N LEU A 39 4.74 -16.10 -6.20
CA LEU A 39 4.86 -14.79 -6.85
C LEU A 39 5.21 -14.91 -8.34
N ALA A 40 6.08 -15.86 -8.72
CA ALA A 40 6.49 -16.07 -10.11
C ALA A 40 5.35 -16.56 -11.02
N GLU A 41 4.29 -17.13 -10.46
CA GLU A 41 3.12 -17.64 -11.20
C GLU A 41 2.01 -16.58 -11.32
N VAL A 42 2.13 -15.45 -10.61
CA VAL A 42 1.11 -14.39 -10.60
C VAL A 42 1.24 -13.54 -11.87
N SER A 43 0.25 -13.64 -12.75
CA SER A 43 0.15 -12.83 -13.96
C SER A 43 -0.70 -11.56 -13.79
N LYS A 44 -1.55 -11.50 -12.75
CA LYS A 44 -2.45 -10.38 -12.48
C LYS A 44 -2.80 -10.30 -11.00
N VAL A 45 -2.80 -9.09 -10.47
CA VAL A 45 -3.37 -8.76 -9.15
C VAL A 45 -4.59 -7.87 -9.36
N VAL A 46 -5.68 -8.18 -8.65
CA VAL A 46 -6.88 -7.35 -8.60
C VAL A 46 -7.09 -6.95 -7.15
N VAL A 47 -7.36 -5.67 -6.94
CA VAL A 47 -7.65 -5.12 -5.62
C VAL A 47 -9.01 -4.46 -5.68
N ASP A 48 -9.95 -5.01 -4.91
CA ASP A 48 -11.26 -4.42 -4.71
C ASP A 48 -11.28 -3.68 -3.37
N VAL A 49 -11.76 -2.44 -3.40
CA VAL A 49 -11.86 -1.57 -2.23
C VAL A 49 -13.34 -1.39 -1.88
N TYR A 50 -13.70 -1.56 -0.61
CA TYR A 50 -15.10 -1.57 -0.16
C TYR A 50 -15.39 -0.53 0.93
N GLY A 51 -16.67 -0.18 1.08
CA GLY A 51 -17.18 0.63 2.19
C GLY A 51 -16.57 2.04 2.26
N SER A 52 -16.28 2.50 3.48
CA SER A 52 -15.70 3.83 3.72
C SER A 52 -14.34 4.03 3.03
N LEU A 53 -13.57 2.94 2.88
CA LEU A 53 -12.27 2.94 2.25
C LEU A 53 -12.37 3.29 0.75
N SER A 54 -13.39 2.80 0.06
CA SER A 54 -13.60 3.15 -1.36
C SER A 54 -14.23 4.52 -1.53
N LEU A 55 -15.14 4.91 -0.63
CA LEU A 55 -15.84 6.21 -0.70
C LEU A 55 -14.89 7.41 -0.58
N THR A 56 -13.85 7.30 0.24
CA THR A 56 -12.91 8.40 0.49
C THR A 56 -11.50 8.13 -0.02
N GLY A 57 -11.28 6.99 -0.68
CA GLY A 57 -9.94 6.51 -1.00
C GLY A 57 -9.11 7.45 -1.87
N LYS A 58 -9.74 8.11 -2.86
CA LYS A 58 -9.03 9.08 -3.72
C LYS A 58 -8.47 10.27 -2.94
N GLY A 59 -9.25 10.82 -2.01
CA GLY A 59 -8.80 11.95 -1.17
C GLY A 59 -7.73 11.58 -0.15
N HIS A 60 -7.58 10.29 0.14
CA HIS A 60 -6.59 9.75 1.08
C HIS A 60 -5.43 9.02 0.39
N HIS A 61 -5.36 9.04 -0.94
CA HIS A 61 -4.35 8.34 -1.74
C HIS A 61 -4.31 6.82 -1.46
N THR A 62 -5.47 6.21 -1.18
CA THR A 62 -5.58 4.77 -0.87
C THR A 62 -5.11 3.88 -2.01
N ASP A 63 -5.40 4.27 -3.25
CA ASP A 63 -4.94 3.59 -4.46
C ASP A 63 -3.41 3.57 -4.54
N ILE A 64 -2.76 4.74 -4.39
CA ILE A 64 -1.30 4.87 -4.37
C ILE A 64 -0.73 4.04 -3.22
N ALA A 65 -1.32 4.12 -2.03
CA ALA A 65 -0.86 3.37 -0.87
C ALA A 65 -0.85 1.85 -1.12
N ILE A 66 -1.93 1.32 -1.70
CA ILE A 66 -2.04 -0.10 -2.05
C ILE A 66 -0.96 -0.49 -3.07
N ILE A 67 -0.78 0.29 -4.13
CA ILE A 67 0.21 0.02 -5.18
C ILE A 67 1.62 0.02 -4.59
N MET A 68 1.95 0.99 -3.73
CA MET A 68 3.26 1.05 -3.08
C MET A 68 3.50 -0.14 -2.16
N GLY A 69 2.48 -0.57 -1.43
CA GLY A 69 2.52 -1.79 -0.63
C GLY A 69 2.80 -3.03 -1.48
N LEU A 70 2.02 -3.22 -2.55
CA LEU A 70 2.21 -4.35 -3.49
C LEU A 70 3.60 -4.33 -4.13
N ALA A 71 4.16 -3.14 -4.40
CA ALA A 71 5.50 -2.94 -4.91
C ALA A 71 6.62 -3.18 -3.86
N GLY A 72 6.28 -3.57 -2.63
CA GLY A 72 7.25 -3.95 -1.60
C GLY A 72 7.59 -2.86 -0.59
N ASN A 73 6.93 -1.70 -0.62
CA ASN A 73 7.22 -0.61 0.30
C ASN A 73 6.45 -0.75 1.63
N LEU A 74 6.99 -0.15 2.68
CA LEU A 74 6.36 -0.05 4.00
C LEU A 74 6.16 1.43 4.39
N PRO A 75 5.07 1.78 5.10
CA PRO A 75 4.75 3.18 5.43
C PRO A 75 5.79 3.93 6.24
N ASP A 76 6.59 3.23 7.03
CA ASP A 76 7.59 3.76 7.95
C ASP A 76 8.99 3.88 7.32
N THR A 77 9.20 3.28 6.15
CA THR A 77 10.51 3.27 5.46
C THR A 77 10.47 3.70 4.00
N VAL A 78 9.28 3.93 3.44
CA VAL A 78 9.12 4.37 2.04
C VAL A 78 9.80 5.71 1.79
N ASP A 79 10.51 5.81 0.67
CA ASP A 79 11.00 7.08 0.14
C ASP A 79 9.82 7.87 -0.45
N ILE A 80 9.38 8.88 0.30
CA ILE A 80 8.21 9.70 -0.03
C ILE A 80 8.42 10.46 -1.34
N ASP A 81 9.66 10.92 -1.59
CA ASP A 81 9.99 11.73 -2.77
C ASP A 81 10.00 10.88 -4.05
N ALA A 82 10.24 9.57 -3.92
CA ALA A 82 10.20 8.63 -5.03
C ALA A 82 8.79 8.18 -5.43
N ILE A 83 7.78 8.33 -4.56
CA ILE A 83 6.41 7.81 -4.79
C ILE A 83 5.82 8.30 -6.13
N PRO A 84 5.87 9.60 -6.49
CA PRO A 84 5.28 10.07 -7.75
C PRO A 84 5.92 9.40 -8.98
N ALA A 85 7.24 9.23 -8.98
CA ALA A 85 7.97 8.59 -10.07
C ALA A 85 7.65 7.10 -10.16
N LEU A 86 7.63 6.40 -9.01
CA LEU A 86 7.32 4.97 -8.94
C LEU A 86 5.88 4.68 -9.38
N PHE A 87 4.92 5.50 -8.95
CA PHE A 87 3.53 5.40 -9.37
C PHE A 87 3.38 5.58 -10.89
N ARG A 88 4.07 6.56 -11.48
CA ARG A 88 4.09 6.80 -12.94
C ARG A 88 4.69 5.62 -13.73
N MET A 89 5.69 4.95 -13.17
CA MET A 89 6.32 3.78 -13.79
C MET A 89 5.41 2.54 -13.77
N LEU A 90 4.68 2.34 -12.66
CA LEU A 90 3.79 1.18 -12.47
C LEU A 90 2.45 1.35 -13.20
N ILE A 91 1.98 2.58 -13.36
CA ILE A 91 0.82 2.92 -14.18
C ILE A 91 1.32 3.77 -15.34
N PRO A 92 1.90 3.15 -16.39
CA PRO A 92 2.10 3.88 -17.64
C PRO A 92 0.73 4.42 -18.05
N MET A 93 0.66 5.73 -18.28
CA MET A 93 -0.58 6.40 -18.67
C MET A 93 -1.29 5.55 -19.71
N ALA A 94 -2.49 5.07 -19.36
CA ALA A 94 -3.42 4.61 -20.36
C ALA A 94 -3.51 5.73 -21.40
N ALA A 95 -3.10 5.40 -22.63
CA ALA A 95 -3.40 6.21 -23.80
C ALA A 95 -4.92 6.26 -23.99
#